data_AF-A0A7W0PTM3-F1
#
_entry.id   AF-A0A7W0PTM3-F1
#
_cell.length_a   1.000
_cell.length_b   1.000
_cell.length_c   1.000
_cell.angle_alpha   90.00
_cell.angle_beta   90.00
_cell.angle_gamma   90.00
#
_symmetry.space_group_name_H-M   'P 1'
#
loop_
_entity.id
_entity.type
_entity.pdbx_description
1 polymer ?
#
loop_
_entity_poly.entity_id
_entity_poly.type
_entity_poly.pdbx_seq_one_letter_code
_entity_poly.pdbx_strand_id
1 'polypeptide(L)'
;MSGWARVIEANASSGSSGARLVGQLRACEVAALAFCRLLERWGRGDATPATAGGRQAALRHAADRVETAIAGLEQPLSRYLLELEPELAEGRSWYGGPGAAELVEWRPVLDRAGVRACPNRVAAVYLELAVLVRALEGLATAASLDAAPDRSSLWAGLFDLRDTLLSSTVDDLRALAA
;
A
#
# COMPACT_ATOMS: atom_id res chain seq x y z
N MET A 1 16.97 10.10 11.97
CA MET A 1 15.91 9.30 11.33
C MET A 1 14.73 10.22 11.08
N SER A 2 14.56 10.68 9.84
CA SER A 2 13.41 11.43 9.35
C SER A 2 12.44 10.48 8.62
N GLY A 3 11.18 10.87 8.49
CA GLY A 3 10.16 10.12 7.73
C GLY A 3 9.02 9.57 8.58
N TRP A 4 8.04 8.96 7.92
CA TRP A 4 6.78 8.48 8.51
C TRP A 4 6.99 7.50 9.68
N ALA A 5 8.08 6.72 9.68
CA ALA A 5 8.39 5.77 10.74
C ALA A 5 8.49 6.42 12.12
N ARG A 6 9.02 7.65 12.20
CA ARG A 6 9.14 8.40 13.46
C ARG A 6 7.77 8.77 14.02
N VAL A 7 6.79 9.05 13.16
CA VAL A 7 5.41 9.37 13.59
C VAL A 7 4.78 8.16 14.26
N ILE A 8 4.97 6.98 13.68
CA ILE A 8 4.48 5.70 14.24
C ILE A 8 5.18 5.40 15.57
N GLU A 9 6.51 5.49 15.62
CA GLU A 9 7.27 5.20 16.83
C GLU A 9 6.96 6.18 17.97
N ALA A 10 6.76 7.46 17.68
CA ALA A 10 6.44 8.48 18.68
C ALA A 10 5.05 8.30 19.31
N ASN A 11 4.11 7.67 18.59
CA ASN A 11 2.75 7.42 19.06
C ASN A 11 2.54 6.00 19.63
N ALA A 12 3.53 5.11 19.48
CA ALA A 12 3.47 3.76 20.01
C ALA A 12 3.46 3.75 21.55
N SER A 13 2.62 2.91 22.15
CA SER A 13 2.63 2.67 23.60
C SER A 13 3.90 1.96 24.08
N SER A 14 4.59 1.26 23.18
CA SER A 14 5.85 0.57 23.43
C SER A 14 6.75 0.61 22.19
N GLY A 15 8.07 0.72 22.41
CA GLY A 15 9.05 0.76 21.32
C GLY A 15 9.05 -0.51 20.45
N SER A 16 8.72 -1.67 21.01
CA SER A 16 8.64 -2.93 20.27
C SER A 16 7.42 -3.02 19.35
N SER A 17 6.28 -2.46 19.77
CA SER A 17 5.07 -2.37 18.94
C SER A 17 5.30 -1.44 17.74
N GLY A 18 5.83 -0.24 18.00
CA GLY A 18 6.19 0.72 16.96
C GLY A 18 7.19 0.16 15.94
N ALA A 19 8.29 -0.44 16.41
CA ALA A 19 9.30 -1.03 15.53
C ALA A 19 8.74 -2.18 14.67
N ARG A 20 7.84 -3.01 15.22
CA ARG A 20 7.21 -4.11 14.48
C ARG A 20 6.28 -3.57 13.38
N LEU A 21 5.45 -2.59 13.69
CA LEU A 21 4.57 -1.98 12.70
C LEU A 21 5.37 -1.28 11.59
N VAL A 22 6.41 -0.51 11.95
CA VAL A 22 7.31 0.13 10.98
C VAL A 22 7.96 -0.90 10.06
N GLY A 23 8.43 -2.03 10.61
CA GLY A 23 9.00 -3.11 9.81
C GLY A 23 8.03 -3.64 8.75
N GLN A 24 6.77 -3.88 9.12
CA GLN A 24 5.76 -4.39 8.19
C GLN A 24 5.32 -3.33 7.18
N LEU A 25 5.06 -2.09 7.60
CA LEU A 25 4.70 -1.01 6.69
C LEU A 25 5.79 -0.75 5.64
N ARG A 26 7.08 -0.86 6.01
CA ARG A 26 8.19 -0.80 5.06
C ARG A 26 8.17 -1.96 4.06
N ALA A 27 7.86 -3.18 4.52
CA ALA A 27 7.74 -4.32 3.62
C ALA A 27 6.61 -4.10 2.60
N CYS A 28 5.46 -3.59 3.06
CA CYS A 28 4.34 -3.23 2.19
C CYS A 28 4.72 -2.12 1.22
N GLU A 29 5.34 -1.03 1.68
CA GLU A 29 5.79 0.10 0.84
C GLU A 29 6.71 -0.36 -0.30
N VAL A 30 7.73 -1.16 0.03
CA VAL A 30 8.69 -1.68 -0.95
C VAL A 30 8.02 -2.60 -1.95
N ALA A 31 7.13 -3.49 -1.50
CA ALA A 31 6.41 -4.39 -2.38
C ALA A 31 5.42 -3.63 -3.30
N ALA A 32 4.66 -2.69 -2.74
CA ALA A 32 3.71 -1.85 -3.45
C ALA A 32 4.41 -1.03 -4.55
N LEU A 33 5.51 -0.34 -4.22
CA LEU A 33 6.30 0.41 -5.19
C LEU A 33 6.84 -0.48 -6.31
N ALA A 34 7.28 -1.70 -6.00
CA ALA A 34 7.76 -2.63 -7.01
C ALA A 34 6.64 -3.07 -7.97
N PHE A 35 5.44 -3.33 -7.45
CA PHE A 35 4.26 -3.68 -8.23
C PHE A 35 3.80 -2.50 -9.12
N CYS A 36 3.63 -1.30 -8.55
CA CYS A 36 3.20 -0.12 -9.31
C CYS A 36 4.20 0.22 -10.42
N ARG A 37 5.51 0.23 -10.13
CA ARG A 37 6.55 0.50 -11.13
C ARG A 37 6.60 -0.55 -12.24
N LEU A 38 6.29 -1.81 -11.95
CA LEU A 38 6.18 -2.85 -12.97
C LEU A 38 5.08 -2.49 -13.99
N LEU A 39 3.91 -2.12 -13.51
CA LEU A 39 2.77 -1.76 -14.35
C LEU A 39 2.98 -0.44 -15.09
N GLU A 40 3.53 0.58 -14.42
CA GLU A 40 3.87 1.87 -15.04
C GLU A 40 4.90 1.71 -16.17
N ARG A 41 5.88 0.81 -16.02
CA ARG A 41 6.84 0.48 -17.09
C ARG A 41 6.11 -0.05 -18.32
N TRP A 42 5.20 -0.99 -18.15
CA TRP A 42 4.41 -1.52 -19.26
C TRP A 42 3.47 -0.46 -19.85
N GLY A 43 2.92 0.43 -19.01
CA GLY A 43 2.16 1.61 -19.45
C GLY A 43 2.97 2.51 -20.39
N ARG A 44 4.27 2.68 -20.09
CA ARG A 44 5.25 3.41 -20.91
C ARG A 44 5.78 2.62 -22.12
N GLY A 45 5.35 1.38 -22.32
CA GLY A 45 5.79 0.52 -23.43
C GLY A 45 7.12 -0.19 -23.20
N ASP A 46 7.67 -0.18 -21.98
CA ASP A 46 8.85 -0.99 -21.65
C ASP A 46 8.47 -2.47 -21.65
N ALA A 47 9.08 -3.22 -22.58
CA ALA A 47 8.80 -4.63 -22.78
C ALA A 47 9.62 -5.55 -21.85
N THR A 48 10.18 -5.08 -20.73
CA THR A 48 10.94 -5.91 -19.79
C THR A 48 10.03 -6.58 -18.75
N PRO A 49 10.12 -7.92 -18.53
CA PRO A 49 10.93 -8.91 -19.27
C PRO A 49 10.51 -9.13 -20.73
N ALA A 50 11.45 -9.42 -21.64
CA ALA A 50 11.23 -9.41 -23.10
C ALA A 50 10.09 -10.32 -23.60
N THR A 51 9.80 -11.42 -22.92
CA THR A 51 8.76 -12.38 -23.31
C THR A 51 7.45 -12.14 -22.55
N ALA A 52 6.32 -12.44 -23.21
CA ALA A 52 5.01 -12.38 -22.57
C ALA A 52 4.92 -13.29 -21.33
N GLY A 53 5.46 -14.52 -21.42
CA GLY A 53 5.54 -15.44 -20.28
C GLY A 53 6.40 -14.89 -19.13
N GLY A 54 7.51 -14.21 -19.44
CA GLY A 54 8.33 -13.54 -18.43
C GLY A 54 7.58 -12.39 -17.74
N ARG A 55 6.80 -11.60 -18.49
CA ARG A 55 5.94 -10.56 -17.92
C ARG A 55 4.82 -11.14 -17.04
N GLN A 56 4.19 -12.23 -17.47
CA GLN A 56 3.21 -12.93 -16.64
C GLN A 56 3.82 -13.40 -15.31
N ALA A 57 5.00 -14.01 -15.35
CA ALA A 57 5.71 -14.45 -14.14
C ALA A 57 6.10 -13.26 -13.25
N ALA A 58 6.53 -12.14 -13.84
CA ALA A 58 6.86 -10.92 -13.10
C ALA A 58 5.62 -10.33 -12.40
N LEU A 59 4.45 -10.32 -13.05
CA LEU A 59 3.21 -9.87 -12.41
C LEU A 59 2.85 -10.78 -11.22
N ARG A 60 2.87 -12.11 -11.43
CA ARG A 60 2.56 -13.07 -10.37
C ARG A 60 3.46 -12.92 -9.16
N HIS A 61 4.77 -12.83 -9.38
CA HIS A 61 5.73 -12.62 -8.30
C HIS A 61 5.57 -11.26 -7.60
N ALA A 62 5.24 -10.19 -8.34
CA ALA A 62 4.98 -8.91 -7.72
C ALA A 62 3.71 -8.96 -6.86
N ALA A 63 2.64 -9.60 -7.36
CA ALA A 63 1.39 -9.77 -6.62
C ALA A 63 1.58 -10.62 -5.35
N ASP A 64 2.26 -11.77 -5.46
CA ASP A 64 2.59 -12.67 -4.36
C ASP A 64 3.39 -11.96 -3.24
N ARG A 65 4.41 -11.17 -3.62
CA ARG A 65 5.19 -10.38 -2.66
C ARG A 65 4.36 -9.33 -1.92
N VAL A 66 3.44 -8.67 -2.62
CA VAL A 66 2.57 -7.66 -2.00
C VAL A 66 1.57 -8.33 -1.08
N GLU A 67 0.97 -9.45 -1.51
CA GLU A 67 0.05 -10.25 -0.70
C GLU A 67 0.72 -10.66 0.61
N THR A 68 1.94 -11.22 0.54
CA THR A 68 2.70 -11.63 1.71
C THR A 68 2.97 -10.47 2.67
N ALA A 69 3.32 -9.30 2.14
CA ALA A 69 3.59 -8.11 2.95
C ALA A 69 2.31 -7.60 3.65
N ILE A 70 1.19 -7.52 2.93
CA ILE A 70 -0.09 -7.05 3.46
C ILE A 70 -0.66 -8.06 4.48
N ALA A 71 -0.59 -9.36 4.21
CA ALA A 71 -0.99 -10.38 5.17
C ALA A 71 -0.16 -10.29 6.47
N GLY A 72 1.13 -9.97 6.36
CA GLY A 72 2.01 -9.74 7.51
C GLY A 72 1.68 -8.46 8.32
N LEU A 73 0.91 -7.53 7.76
CA LEU A 73 0.53 -6.26 8.40
C LEU A 73 -0.64 -6.40 9.36
N GLU A 74 -1.54 -7.37 9.15
CA GLU A 74 -2.82 -7.49 9.86
C GLU A 74 -2.68 -7.44 11.39
N GLN A 75 -1.84 -8.34 11.93
CA GLN A 75 -1.69 -8.46 13.38
C GLN A 75 -0.95 -7.25 14.00
N PRO A 76 0.19 -6.79 13.46
CA PRO A 76 0.87 -5.61 13.99
C PRO A 76 0.03 -4.34 13.92
N LEU A 77 -0.71 -4.14 12.83
CA LEU A 77 -1.56 -2.96 12.66
C LEU A 77 -2.76 -2.99 13.61
N SER A 78 -3.45 -4.13 13.73
CA SER A 78 -4.58 -4.27 14.65
C SER A 78 -4.17 -4.04 16.10
N ARG A 79 -3.00 -4.56 16.50
CA ARG A 79 -2.46 -4.31 17.85
C ARG A 79 -2.13 -2.84 18.07
N TYR A 80 -1.44 -2.22 17.12
CA TYR A 80 -1.06 -0.81 17.22
C TYR A 80 -2.30 0.09 17.31
N LEU A 81 -3.35 -0.18 16.52
CA LEU A 81 -4.61 0.59 16.56
C LEU A 81 -5.31 0.52 17.93
N LEU A 82 -5.23 -0.62 18.63
CA LEU A 82 -5.76 -0.74 19.99
C LEU A 82 -4.92 0.05 21.01
N GLU A 83 -3.60 0.02 20.85
CA GLU A 83 -2.64 0.72 21.73
C GLU A 83 -2.61 2.24 21.49
N LEU A 84 -3.10 2.71 20.34
CA LEU A 84 -3.09 4.12 19.95
C LEU A 84 -4.12 4.96 20.72
N GLU A 85 -5.10 4.36 21.42
CA GLU A 85 -6.03 5.04 22.34
C GLU A 85 -6.41 6.47 21.88
N PRO A 86 -7.24 6.61 20.84
CA PRO A 86 -7.56 7.92 20.27
C PRO A 86 -8.33 8.78 21.29
N GLU A 87 -8.01 10.07 21.35
CA GLU A 87 -8.64 11.03 22.27
C GLU A 87 -10.09 11.34 21.88
N LEU A 88 -10.42 11.20 20.59
CA LEU A 88 -11.73 11.44 20.01
C LEU A 88 -12.16 10.26 19.14
N ALA A 89 -13.46 9.98 19.11
CA ALA A 89 -14.02 8.96 18.21
C ALA A 89 -14.02 9.39 16.72
N GLU A 90 -13.92 10.70 16.44
CA GLU A 90 -14.02 11.27 15.09
C GLU A 90 -12.68 11.91 14.66
N GLY A 91 -11.73 11.07 14.24
CA GLY A 91 -10.53 11.52 13.52
C GLY A 91 -10.79 11.65 12.02
N ARG A 92 -10.01 12.48 11.31
CA ARG A 92 -10.00 12.49 9.84
C ARG A 92 -8.70 11.89 9.33
N SER A 93 -8.81 11.01 8.33
CA SER A 93 -7.65 10.43 7.66
C SER A 93 -6.77 11.53 7.06
N TRP A 94 -5.45 11.44 7.29
CA TRP A 94 -4.47 12.44 6.83
C TRP A 94 -4.21 12.35 5.32
N TYR A 95 -4.71 11.30 4.67
CA TYR A 95 -4.63 11.09 3.24
C TYR A 95 -6.04 11.07 2.64
N GLY A 96 -6.14 11.51 1.38
CA GLY A 96 -7.38 11.43 0.61
C GLY A 96 -7.48 10.12 -0.18
N GLY A 97 -8.68 9.80 -0.64
CA GLY A 97 -8.92 8.67 -1.54
C GLY A 97 -8.22 8.80 -2.90
N PRO A 98 -8.41 7.82 -3.80
CA PRO A 98 -7.76 7.82 -5.10
C PRO A 98 -8.10 9.05 -5.95
N GLY A 99 -7.10 9.58 -6.64
CA GLY A 99 -7.23 10.73 -7.53
C GLY A 99 -7.49 10.32 -8.98
N ALA A 100 -8.01 11.24 -9.80
CA ALA A 100 -8.22 10.98 -11.23
C ALA A 100 -6.93 10.58 -11.98
N ALA A 101 -5.77 11.01 -11.48
CA ALA A 101 -4.46 10.65 -12.03
C ALA A 101 -4.08 9.17 -11.84
N GLU A 102 -4.73 8.46 -10.91
CA GLU A 102 -4.47 7.05 -10.62
C GLU A 102 -5.45 6.12 -11.37
N LEU A 103 -6.49 6.69 -12.02
CA LEU A 103 -7.42 5.95 -12.86
C LEU A 103 -6.78 5.65 -14.22
N VAL A 104 -6.29 4.42 -14.35
CA VAL A 104 -5.66 3.92 -15.58
C VAL A 104 -6.54 2.86 -16.23
N GLU A 105 -6.75 2.97 -17.54
CA GLU A 105 -7.35 1.88 -18.31
C GLU A 105 -6.31 0.78 -18.55
N TRP A 106 -6.36 -0.28 -17.74
CA TRP A 106 -5.32 -1.32 -17.76
C TRP A 106 -5.43 -2.32 -18.90
N ARG A 107 -6.60 -2.50 -19.52
CA ARG A 107 -6.79 -3.50 -20.57
C ARG A 107 -5.85 -3.30 -21.76
N PRO A 108 -5.72 -2.10 -22.37
CA PRO A 108 -4.77 -1.87 -23.46
C PRO A 108 -3.29 -2.11 -23.05
N VAL A 109 -2.95 -1.83 -21.79
CA VAL A 109 -1.59 -2.04 -21.27
C VAL A 109 -1.28 -3.52 -21.15
N LEU A 110 -2.19 -4.30 -20.57
CA LEU A 110 -2.06 -5.75 -20.38
C LEU A 110 -2.04 -6.49 -21.73
N ASP A 111 -2.92 -6.10 -22.66
CA ASP A 111 -2.98 -6.67 -24.00
C ASP A 111 -1.66 -6.46 -24.76
N ARG A 112 -1.12 -5.23 -24.71
CA ARG A 112 0.18 -4.91 -25.32
C ARG A 112 1.34 -5.65 -24.65
N ALA A 113 1.29 -5.81 -23.33
CA ALA A 113 2.27 -6.60 -22.59
C ALA A 113 2.10 -8.11 -22.85
N GLY A 114 0.99 -8.57 -23.43
CA GLY A 114 0.70 -9.99 -23.59
C GLY A 114 0.50 -10.71 -22.26
N VAL A 115 0.07 -9.97 -21.22
CA VAL A 115 -0.18 -10.49 -19.87
C VAL A 115 -1.66 -10.80 -19.70
N ARG A 116 -1.97 -12.00 -19.24
CA ARG A 116 -3.35 -12.44 -18.96
C ARG A 116 -3.65 -12.21 -17.48
N ALA A 117 -4.33 -11.10 -17.20
CA ALA A 117 -4.83 -10.75 -15.88
C ALA A 117 -6.18 -10.02 -16.03
N CYS A 118 -7.03 -10.08 -15.00
CA CYS A 118 -8.27 -9.31 -15.00
C CYS A 118 -7.96 -7.81 -14.88
N PRO A 119 -8.29 -6.97 -15.88
CA PRO A 119 -7.97 -5.54 -15.83
C PRO A 119 -8.58 -4.82 -14.63
N ASN A 120 -9.77 -5.23 -14.20
CA ASN A 120 -10.45 -4.63 -13.04
C ASN A 120 -9.73 -4.94 -11.72
N ARG A 121 -9.21 -6.17 -11.56
CA ARG A 121 -8.42 -6.54 -10.37
C ARG A 121 -7.09 -5.81 -10.36
N VAL A 122 -6.43 -5.68 -11.51
CA VAL A 122 -5.21 -4.87 -11.65
C VAL A 122 -5.48 -3.41 -11.29
N ALA A 123 -6.62 -2.84 -11.76
CA ALA A 123 -7.02 -1.48 -11.42
C ALA A 123 -7.21 -1.30 -9.91
N ALA A 124 -8.01 -2.17 -9.28
CA ALA A 124 -8.29 -2.12 -7.86
C ALA A 124 -6.98 -2.22 -7.04
N VAL A 125 -6.17 -3.26 -7.28
CA VAL A 125 -4.90 -3.45 -6.58
C VAL A 125 -3.97 -2.27 -6.79
N TYR A 126 -3.82 -1.77 -8.02
CA TYR A 126 -2.96 -0.60 -8.27
C TYR A 126 -3.41 0.63 -7.48
N LEU A 127 -4.72 0.91 -7.45
CA LEU A 127 -5.28 2.04 -6.72
C LEU A 127 -5.01 1.93 -5.21
N GLU A 128 -5.29 0.78 -4.61
CA GLU A 128 -5.11 0.63 -3.15
C GLU A 128 -3.64 0.64 -2.74
N LEU A 129 -2.75 0.12 -3.57
CA LEU A 129 -1.31 0.22 -3.34
C LEU A 129 -0.79 1.66 -3.52
N ALA A 130 -1.32 2.41 -4.49
CA ALA A 130 -0.99 3.82 -4.65
C ALA A 130 -1.48 4.66 -3.44
N VAL A 131 -2.68 4.38 -2.93
CA VAL A 131 -3.21 5.00 -1.71
C VAL A 131 -2.32 4.68 -0.50
N LEU A 132 -1.90 3.43 -0.31
CA LEU A 132 -0.97 3.06 0.76
C LEU A 132 0.34 3.85 0.69
N VAL A 133 0.99 3.88 -0.48
CA VAL A 133 2.25 4.62 -0.69
C VAL A 133 2.06 6.10 -0.39
N ARG A 134 0.99 6.71 -0.93
CA ARG A 134 0.66 8.12 -0.70
C ARG A 134 0.33 8.43 0.76
N ALA A 135 -0.30 7.50 1.48
CA ALA A 135 -0.54 7.67 2.91
C ALA A 135 0.76 7.72 3.71
N LEU A 136 1.73 6.85 3.38
CA LEU A 136 3.06 6.86 4.01
C LEU A 136 3.87 8.11 3.63
N GLU A 137 3.83 8.53 2.37
CA GLU A 137 4.42 9.80 1.90
C GLU A 137 3.80 11.01 2.59
N GLY A 138 2.47 11.00 2.79
CA GLY A 138 1.73 12.02 3.52
C GLY A 138 2.19 12.14 4.96
N LEU A 139 2.38 11.03 5.68
CA LEU A 139 2.94 11.03 7.03
C LEU A 139 4.37 11.58 7.06
N ALA A 140 5.20 11.20 6.08
CA ALA A 140 6.58 11.69 6.00
C ALA A 140 6.62 13.20 5.75
N THR A 141 5.75 13.69 4.86
CA THR A 141 5.60 15.11 4.54
C THR A 141 5.11 15.89 5.76
N ALA A 142 4.04 15.42 6.42
CA ALA A 142 3.52 16.02 7.64
C ALA A 142 4.58 16.11 8.74
N ALA A 143 5.36 15.04 8.95
CA ALA A 143 6.47 15.03 9.90
C ALA A 143 7.57 16.05 9.54
N SER A 144 7.86 16.25 8.26
CA SER A 144 8.86 17.22 7.81
C SER A 144 8.43 18.68 8.00
N LEU A 145 7.11 18.92 8.02
CA LEU A 145 6.49 20.23 8.21
C LEU A 145 6.11 20.51 9.67
N ASP A 146 6.49 19.63 10.61
CA ASP A 146 6.07 19.68 12.02
C ASP A 146 4.53 19.73 12.19
N ALA A 147 3.83 19.05 11.29
CA ALA A 147 2.37 19.01 11.18
C ALA A 147 1.85 17.56 11.22
N ALA A 148 2.52 16.70 11.98
CA ALA A 148 2.13 15.29 12.12
C ALA A 148 0.68 15.17 12.66
N PRO A 149 -0.10 14.19 12.19
CA PRO A 149 -1.47 14.00 12.68
C PRO A 149 -1.47 13.68 14.18
N ASP A 150 -2.50 14.15 14.87
CA ASP A 150 -2.80 13.73 16.24
C ASP A 150 -3.18 12.23 16.29
N ARG A 151 -3.28 11.68 17.50
CA ARG A 151 -3.57 10.25 17.72
C ARG A 151 -4.90 9.84 17.08
N SER A 152 -5.91 10.69 17.13
CA SER A 152 -7.24 10.42 16.57
C SER A 152 -7.21 10.34 15.04
N SER A 153 -6.51 11.27 14.38
CA SER A 153 -6.35 11.31 12.93
C SER A 153 -5.43 10.20 12.43
N LEU A 154 -4.36 9.89 13.18
CA LEU A 154 -3.48 8.75 12.92
C LEU A 154 -4.24 7.41 13.07
N TRP A 155 -5.13 7.32 14.05
CA TRP A 155 -5.98 6.14 14.22
C TRP A 155 -6.92 5.98 13.02
N ALA A 156 -7.63 7.06 12.65
CA ALA A 156 -8.59 7.04 11.55
C ALA A 156 -7.96 6.57 10.23
N GLY A 157 -6.83 7.17 9.82
CA GLY A 157 -6.20 6.76 8.56
C GLY A 157 -5.54 5.38 8.61
N LEU A 158 -5.00 4.94 9.75
CA LEU A 158 -4.45 3.58 9.86
C LEU A 158 -5.57 2.52 9.85
N PHE A 159 -6.73 2.85 10.43
CA PHE A 159 -7.92 2.01 10.38
C PHE A 159 -8.46 1.91 8.95
N ASP A 160 -8.59 3.03 8.25
CA ASP A 160 -9.03 3.07 6.85
C ASP A 160 -8.08 2.25 5.95
N LEU A 161 -6.76 2.43 6.08
CA LEU A 161 -5.78 1.63 5.34
C LEU A 161 -5.95 0.14 5.60
N ARG A 162 -6.21 -0.26 6.85
CA ARG A 162 -6.43 -1.66 7.21
C ARG A 162 -7.66 -2.21 6.51
N ASP A 163 -8.78 -1.51 6.59
CA ASP A 163 -10.06 -1.97 6.04
C ASP A 163 -9.97 -2.12 4.51
N THR A 164 -9.38 -1.15 3.85
CA THR A 164 -9.13 -1.17 2.40
C THR A 164 -8.19 -2.32 1.97
N LEU A 165 -7.05 -2.47 2.63
CA LEU A 165 -6.04 -3.45 2.20
C LEU A 165 -6.44 -4.89 2.56
N LEU A 166 -7.10 -5.12 3.69
CA LEU A 166 -7.39 -6.47 4.17
C LEU A 166 -8.77 -7.00 3.74
N SER A 167 -9.68 -6.16 3.23
CA SER A 167 -11.00 -6.61 2.79
C SER A 167 -10.99 -7.29 1.42
N SER A 168 -10.54 -6.58 0.37
CA SER A 168 -10.64 -7.05 -1.02
C SER A 168 -9.29 -7.15 -1.74
N THR A 169 -8.34 -6.28 -1.38
CA THR A 169 -7.04 -6.19 -2.07
C THR A 169 -6.25 -7.51 -1.99
N VAL A 170 -6.25 -8.17 -0.83
CA VAL A 170 -5.57 -9.46 -0.63
C VAL A 170 -6.13 -10.55 -1.57
N ASP A 171 -7.44 -10.64 -1.71
CA ASP A 171 -8.05 -11.67 -2.57
C ASP A 171 -7.81 -11.40 -4.06
N ASP A 172 -7.75 -10.13 -4.45
CA ASP A 172 -7.33 -9.76 -5.80
C ASP A 172 -5.87 -10.05 -6.07
N LEU A 173 -4.97 -9.79 -5.11
CA LEU A 173 -3.57 -10.16 -5.21
C LEU A 173 -3.38 -11.67 -5.34
N ARG A 174 -4.10 -12.49 -4.56
CA ARG A 174 -4.08 -13.96 -4.68
C ARG A 174 -4.51 -14.42 -6.06
N ALA A 175 -5.56 -13.83 -6.61
CA ALA A 175 -6.01 -14.16 -7.96
C ALA A 175 -5.00 -13.71 -9.05
N LEU A 176 -4.28 -12.61 -8.83
CA LEU A 176 -3.22 -12.15 -9.73
C LEU A 176 -1.94 -12.99 -9.60
N ALA A 177 -1.73 -13.67 -8.48
CA ALA A 177 -0.56 -14.52 -8.21
C ALA A 177 -0.70 -15.96 -8.77
N ALA A 178 -1.92 -16.42 -9.03
CA ALA A 178 -2.22 -17.73 -9.65
C ALA A 178 -1.85 -17.77 -11.15
#